data_AF-A0A0S8FLY2-F1
#
_entry.id   AF-A0A0S8FLY2-F1
#
_cell.length_a   1.000
_cell.length_b   1.000
_cell.length_c   1.000
_cell.angle_alpha   90.00
_cell.angle_beta   90.00
_cell.angle_gamma   90.00
#
_symmetry.space_group_name_H-M   'P 1'
#
loop_
_entity.id
_entity.type
_entity.pdbx_description
1 polymer ?
#
loop_
_entity_poly.entity_id
_entity_poly.type
_entity_poly.pdbx_seq_one_letter_code
_entity_poly.pdbx_strand_id
1 'polypeptide(L)'
;MNHSSNPRTRRPPPLAEALLGSVLPGDAAGRSVLGDLREEYGRRERSGGAVARLWYWREALAIAAHRTKDRVSPAEHRTAGASNGQKKGDGPMRRIWADLRFGTRTLRRTPGFTTIAAITLALGIGANTAIFSVVDSVLLDPLPFPAADRIVGIWHAAPGLGYPEFGTSTPIHAQYLEDNDVFESIAICRSARFNLTGDGDPERITGAFVSRGTLETLQVSPILGRNFVTEEDLP
;
A
#
# COMPACT_ATOMS: atom_id res chain seq x y z
N MET A 1 45.04 -21.90 41.01
CA MET A 1 43.59 -21.73 40.80
C MET A 1 43.35 -21.01 39.48
N ASN A 2 42.39 -21.52 38.71
CA ASN A 2 41.95 -21.09 37.39
C ASN A 2 41.52 -19.60 37.31
N HIS A 3 41.79 -18.94 36.18
CA HIS A 3 40.73 -18.65 35.22
C HIS A 3 41.27 -18.24 33.85
N SER A 4 40.96 -19.09 32.87
CA SER A 4 41.10 -18.89 31.43
C SER A 4 39.98 -17.97 30.91
N SER A 5 40.31 -16.95 30.13
CA SER A 5 39.36 -16.20 29.32
C SER A 5 39.96 -15.93 27.93
N ASN A 6 40.03 -17.02 27.17
CA ASN A 6 40.29 -17.05 25.73
C ASN A 6 39.31 -16.11 24.99
N PRO A 7 39.75 -15.05 24.29
CA PRO A 7 38.86 -14.30 23.42
C PRO A 7 38.47 -15.22 22.26
N ARG A 8 37.23 -15.72 22.31
CA ARG A 8 36.67 -16.57 21.24
C ARG A 8 36.82 -15.81 19.92
N THR A 9 37.76 -16.22 19.08
CA THR A 9 37.85 -15.83 17.68
C THR A 9 36.61 -16.39 16.99
N ARG A 10 35.53 -15.62 17.02
CA ARG A 10 34.25 -16.04 16.43
C ARG A 10 34.40 -16.01 14.92
N ARG A 11 34.38 -17.21 14.36
CA ARG A 11 34.62 -17.44 12.94
C ARG A 11 33.42 -16.96 12.12
N PRO A 12 33.64 -16.38 10.93
CA PRO A 12 32.57 -16.08 9.99
C PRO A 12 31.84 -17.37 9.56
N PRO A 13 30.66 -17.26 8.91
CA PRO A 13 29.90 -18.42 8.47
C PRO A 13 30.73 -19.32 7.53
N PRO A 14 30.93 -20.61 7.84
CA PRO A 14 31.84 -21.47 7.08
C PRO A 14 31.39 -21.71 5.64
N LEU A 15 30.07 -21.67 5.40
CA LEU A 15 29.49 -21.79 4.06
C LEU A 15 29.77 -20.57 3.18
N ALA A 16 29.82 -19.37 3.77
CA ALA A 16 30.12 -18.15 3.02
C ALA A 16 31.61 -18.09 2.64
N GLU A 17 32.50 -18.57 3.52
CA GLU A 17 33.92 -18.73 3.17
C GLU A 17 34.14 -19.80 2.09
N ALA A 18 33.41 -20.92 2.13
CA ALA A 18 33.48 -21.94 1.07
C ALA A 18 33.04 -21.39 -0.30
N LEU A 19 31.96 -20.59 -0.31
CA LEU A 19 31.48 -19.92 -1.52
C LEU A 19 32.51 -18.91 -2.05
N LEU A 20 33.05 -18.06 -1.19
CA LEU A 20 34.10 -17.11 -1.58
C LEU A 20 35.38 -17.82 -2.04
N GLY A 21 35.77 -18.93 -1.43
CA GLY A 21 36.91 -19.74 -1.87
C GLY A 21 36.72 -20.36 -3.26
N SER A 22 35.48 -20.68 -3.64
CA SER A 22 35.16 -21.15 -5.00
C SER A 22 35.09 -20.03 -6.05
N VAL A 23 34.90 -18.78 -5.61
CA VAL A 23 34.67 -17.60 -6.48
C VAL A 23 35.91 -16.71 -6.60
N LEU A 24 36.76 -16.68 -5.58
CA LEU A 24 37.98 -15.90 -5.54
C LEU A 24 39.17 -16.71 -6.10
N PRO A 25 40.03 -16.11 -6.94
CA PRO A 25 41.27 -16.75 -7.38
C PRO A 25 42.16 -17.03 -6.17
N GLY A 26 42.86 -18.17 -6.18
CA GLY A 26 43.83 -18.53 -5.14
C GLY A 26 45.11 -17.66 -5.12
N ASP A 27 45.07 -16.49 -5.74
CA ASP A 27 46.20 -15.56 -5.86
C ASP A 27 46.30 -14.63 -4.64
N ALA A 28 47.27 -13.70 -4.67
CA ALA A 28 47.45 -12.72 -3.59
C ALA A 28 46.24 -11.77 -3.45
N ALA A 29 45.54 -11.46 -4.54
CA ALA A 29 44.41 -10.54 -4.53
C ALA A 29 43.17 -11.16 -3.87
N GLY A 30 42.86 -12.43 -4.17
CA GLY A 30 41.77 -13.16 -3.52
C GLY A 30 41.98 -13.30 -2.00
N ARG A 31 43.22 -13.49 -1.58
CA ARG A 31 43.59 -13.57 -0.14
C ARG A 31 43.47 -12.22 0.57
N SER A 32 43.78 -11.10 -0.09
CA SER A 32 43.59 -9.76 0.48
C SER A 32 42.12 -9.46 0.72
N VAL A 33 41.26 -9.74 -0.27
CA VAL A 33 39.81 -9.49 -0.18
C VAL A 33 39.16 -10.33 0.94
N LEU A 34 39.59 -11.58 1.10
CA LEU A 34 39.14 -12.43 2.23
C LEU A 34 39.61 -11.88 3.58
N GLY A 35 40.83 -11.35 3.65
CA GLY A 35 41.38 -10.70 4.84
C GLY A 35 40.54 -9.50 5.25
N ASP A 36 40.28 -8.59 4.32
CA ASP A 36 39.50 -7.36 4.55
C ASP A 36 38.07 -7.67 4.99
N LEU A 37 37.41 -8.65 4.35
CA LEU A 37 36.06 -9.10 4.73
C LEU A 37 36.02 -9.70 6.14
N ARG A 38 37.04 -10.45 6.55
CA ARG A 38 37.13 -11.04 7.89
C ARG A 38 37.38 -9.97 8.95
N GLU A 39 38.19 -8.96 8.64
CA GLU A 39 38.46 -7.84 9.54
C GLU A 39 37.20 -6.98 9.76
N GLU A 40 36.48 -6.67 8.67
CA GLU A 40 35.26 -5.87 8.70
C GLU A 40 34.11 -6.60 9.42
N TYR A 41 34.01 -7.93 9.27
CA TYR A 41 33.09 -8.76 10.04
C TYR A 41 33.35 -8.67 11.55
N GLY A 42 34.62 -8.74 11.96
CA GLY A 42 35.03 -8.59 13.36
C GLY A 42 34.76 -7.19 13.92
N ARG A 43 34.83 -6.14 13.08
CA ARG A 43 34.42 -4.77 13.47
C ARG A 43 32.92 -4.67 13.73
N ARG A 44 32.09 -5.28 12.88
CA ARG A 44 30.61 -5.18 12.97
C ARG A 44 29.98 -6.15 13.97
N GLU A 45 30.67 -7.23 14.35
CA GLU A 45 30.17 -8.13 15.39
C GLU A 45 30.10 -7.45 16.77
N ARG A 46 30.94 -6.45 17.04
CA ARG A 46 30.92 -5.66 18.29
C ARG A 46 29.59 -4.90 18.48
N SER A 47 28.87 -4.63 17.40
CA SER A 47 27.56 -3.96 17.38
C SER A 47 26.35 -4.91 17.24
N GLY A 48 26.54 -6.21 16.99
CA GLY A 48 25.45 -7.18 16.89
C GLY A 48 25.72 -8.34 15.91
N GLY A 49 25.87 -9.56 16.45
CA GLY A 49 26.31 -10.74 15.68
C GLY A 49 25.32 -11.30 14.64
N ALA A 50 24.02 -10.99 14.73
CA ALA A 50 23.06 -11.37 13.69
C ALA A 50 23.18 -10.47 12.45
N VAL A 51 23.33 -9.16 12.67
CA VAL A 51 23.49 -8.16 11.61
C VAL A 51 24.83 -8.33 10.89
N ALA A 52 25.89 -8.67 11.63
CA ALA A 52 27.20 -8.98 11.04
C ALA A 52 27.15 -10.17 10.07
N ARG A 53 26.40 -11.23 10.42
CA ARG A 53 26.22 -12.42 9.56
C ARG A 53 25.44 -12.09 8.30
N LEU A 54 24.36 -11.30 8.42
CA LEU A 54 23.56 -10.89 7.26
C LEU A 54 24.37 -9.99 6.31
N TRP A 55 25.17 -9.08 6.86
CA TRP A 55 26.07 -8.21 6.10
C TRP A 55 27.11 -9.03 5.33
N TYR A 56 27.76 -10.00 5.98
CA TYR A 56 28.77 -10.86 5.33
C TYR A 56 28.19 -11.66 4.16
N TRP A 57 26.98 -12.21 4.32
CA TRP A 57 26.29 -12.93 3.24
C TRP A 57 25.93 -12.03 2.06
N ARG A 58 25.45 -10.81 2.32
CA ARG A 58 25.14 -9.84 1.28
C ARG A 58 26.39 -9.52 0.45
N GLU A 59 27.51 -9.29 1.11
CA GLU A 59 28.76 -8.93 0.43
C GLU A 59 29.36 -10.11 -0.35
N ALA A 60 29.32 -11.32 0.23
CA ALA A 60 29.75 -12.54 -0.46
C ALA A 60 28.92 -12.81 -1.72
N LEU A 61 27.60 -12.63 -1.65
CA LEU A 61 26.70 -12.78 -2.80
C LEU A 61 26.89 -11.67 -3.84
N ALA A 62 27.12 -10.42 -3.41
CA ALA A 62 27.41 -9.32 -4.32
C ALA A 62 28.70 -9.58 -5.12
N ILE A 63 29.77 -10.02 -4.47
CA ILE A 63 31.04 -10.36 -5.13
C ILE A 63 30.85 -11.54 -6.10
N ALA A 64 30.09 -12.56 -5.70
CA ALA A 64 29.78 -13.69 -6.58
C ALA A 64 28.93 -13.28 -7.80
N ALA A 65 27.94 -12.41 -7.62
CA ALA A 65 27.07 -11.91 -8.69
C ALA A 65 27.81 -10.99 -9.66
N HIS A 66 28.70 -10.12 -9.16
CA HIS A 66 29.49 -9.23 -10.01
C HIS A 66 30.47 -10.00 -10.89
N ARG A 67 31.10 -11.07 -10.40
CA ARG A 67 32.04 -11.87 -11.23
C ARG A 67 31.40 -12.89 -12.15
N THR A 68 30.23 -13.42 -11.80
CA THR A 68 29.46 -14.27 -12.73
C THR A 68 29.00 -13.48 -13.95
N LYS A 69 28.82 -12.16 -13.80
CA LYS A 69 28.57 -11.23 -14.92
C LYS A 69 29.78 -11.06 -15.85
N ASP A 70 31.00 -11.14 -15.32
CA ASP A 70 32.24 -11.05 -16.11
C ASP A 70 32.62 -12.38 -16.80
N ARG A 71 32.10 -13.53 -16.32
CA ARG A 71 32.34 -14.85 -16.92
C ARG A 71 31.57 -15.12 -18.22
N VAL A 72 30.61 -14.28 -18.59
CA VAL A 72 29.89 -14.37 -19.89
C VAL A 72 30.62 -13.63 -21.02
N SER A 73 31.76 -12.99 -20.76
CA SER A 73 32.69 -12.57 -21.82
C SER A 73 33.75 -13.65 -22.04
N PRO A 74 33.82 -14.28 -23.23
CA PRO A 74 34.88 -15.23 -23.54
C PRO A 74 36.24 -14.52 -23.49
N ALA A 75 37.22 -15.23 -22.97
CA ALA A 75 38.60 -14.81 -22.84
C ALA A 75 39.20 -14.30 -24.17
N GLU A 76 39.78 -13.09 -24.13
CA GLU A 76 40.80 -12.67 -25.10
C GLU A 76 42.13 -12.50 -24.37
N HIS A 77 43.01 -13.49 -24.56
CA HIS A 77 44.43 -13.35 -24.27
C HIS A 77 45.11 -12.62 -25.44
N ARG A 78 45.69 -11.45 -25.12
CA ARG A 78 46.88 -10.80 -25.72
C ARG A 78 47.11 -10.95 -27.24
N THR A 79 47.07 -9.83 -27.94
CA THR A 79 48.21 -9.33 -28.75
C THR A 79 48.10 -7.82 -28.94
N ALA A 80 49.26 -7.16 -28.89
CA ALA A 80 49.41 -5.75 -29.21
C ALA A 80 49.06 -5.49 -30.68
N GLY A 81 48.44 -4.34 -30.97
CA GLY A 81 48.32 -3.82 -32.34
C GLY A 81 46.91 -3.38 -32.72
N ALA A 82 46.74 -2.07 -32.85
CA ALA A 82 45.81 -1.38 -33.74
C ALA A 82 44.40 -1.98 -33.96
N SER A 83 43.37 -1.31 -33.45
CA SER A 83 42.37 -0.71 -34.33
C SER A 83 41.45 0.24 -33.57
N ASN A 84 41.52 1.49 -34.01
CA ASN A 84 40.51 2.53 -33.83
C ASN A 84 39.18 2.01 -34.41
N GLY A 85 38.24 1.68 -33.53
CA GLY A 85 36.96 1.08 -33.88
C GLY A 85 35.92 1.31 -32.79
N GLN A 86 35.83 2.56 -32.33
CA GLN A 86 34.81 3.02 -31.39
C GLN A 86 33.43 2.71 -31.98
N LYS A 87 32.82 1.61 -31.53
CA LYS A 87 31.49 1.17 -31.97
C LYS A 87 30.48 2.27 -31.64
N LYS A 88 30.01 2.89 -32.72
CA LYS A 88 28.94 3.88 -32.81
C LYS A 88 27.78 3.48 -31.89
N GLY A 89 27.45 4.39 -30.97
CA GLY A 89 26.48 4.17 -29.90
C GLY A 89 25.12 3.72 -30.43
N ASP A 90 24.70 2.54 -30.00
CA ASP A 90 23.31 2.16 -30.05
C ASP A 90 22.56 3.06 -29.06
N GLY A 91 21.79 4.02 -29.57
CA GLY A 91 21.08 4.99 -28.75
C GLY A 91 20.26 4.30 -27.65
N PRO A 92 20.10 4.94 -26.47
CA PRO A 92 19.45 4.33 -25.31
C PRO A 92 18.05 3.80 -25.64
N MET A 93 17.33 4.49 -26.53
CA MET A 93 16.01 4.10 -27.00
C MET A 93 16.02 2.79 -27.82
N ARG A 94 17.08 2.53 -28.59
CA ARG A 94 17.24 1.29 -29.37
C ARG A 94 17.55 0.10 -28.45
N ARG A 95 18.26 0.34 -27.35
CA ARG A 95 18.51 -0.66 -26.30
C ARG A 95 17.24 -1.02 -25.55
N ILE A 96 16.46 -0.03 -25.09
CA ILE A 96 15.16 -0.27 -24.44
C ILE A 96 14.23 -1.08 -25.37
N TRP A 97 14.20 -0.76 -26.66
CA TRP A 97 13.38 -1.50 -27.63
C TRP A 97 13.87 -2.95 -27.84
N ALA A 98 15.19 -3.15 -27.92
CA ALA A 98 15.78 -4.48 -28.01
C ALA A 98 15.49 -5.31 -26.75
N ASP A 99 15.61 -4.72 -25.57
CA ASP A 99 15.33 -5.37 -24.28
C ASP A 99 13.85 -5.71 -24.14
N LEU A 100 12.93 -4.83 -24.56
CA LEU A 100 11.48 -5.09 -24.54
C LEU A 100 11.11 -6.23 -25.50
N ARG A 101 11.68 -6.25 -26.72
CA ARG A 101 11.47 -7.32 -27.71
C ARG A 101 12.04 -8.65 -27.22
N PHE A 102 13.20 -8.62 -26.57
CA PHE A 102 13.83 -9.80 -25.99
C PHE A 102 13.04 -10.33 -24.79
N GLY A 103 12.60 -9.44 -23.90
CA GLY A 103 11.77 -9.76 -22.74
C GLY A 103 10.45 -10.41 -23.15
N THR A 104 9.70 -9.78 -24.06
CA THR A 104 8.42 -10.33 -24.56
C THR A 104 8.58 -11.71 -25.22
N ARG A 105 9.65 -11.94 -25.99
CA ARG A 105 9.96 -13.26 -26.56
C ARG A 105 10.30 -14.30 -25.48
N THR A 106 10.92 -13.87 -24.39
CA THR A 106 11.26 -14.72 -23.24
C THR A 106 9.99 -15.11 -22.47
N LEU A 107 9.11 -14.15 -22.18
CA LEU A 107 7.81 -14.42 -21.54
C LEU A 107 6.99 -15.46 -22.33
N ARG A 108 6.96 -15.34 -23.67
CA ARG A 108 6.27 -16.31 -24.55
C ARG A 108 6.91 -17.71 -24.56
N ARG A 109 8.20 -17.84 -24.23
CA ARG A 109 8.89 -19.14 -24.15
C ARG A 109 8.66 -19.85 -22.81
N THR A 110 8.28 -19.13 -21.77
CA THR A 110 8.01 -19.68 -20.43
C THR A 110 6.59 -19.34 -19.97
N PRO A 111 5.55 -19.90 -20.62
CA PRO A 111 4.16 -19.52 -20.38
C PRO A 111 3.69 -19.81 -18.94
N GLY A 112 4.09 -20.93 -18.33
CA GLY A 112 3.67 -21.29 -16.97
C GLY A 112 4.10 -20.27 -15.90
N PHE A 113 5.39 -19.91 -15.88
CA PHE A 113 5.91 -18.90 -14.96
C PHE A 113 5.28 -17.52 -15.21
N THR A 114 5.15 -17.15 -16.49
CA THR A 114 4.56 -15.87 -16.89
C THR A 114 3.11 -15.74 -16.43
N THR A 115 2.31 -16.81 -16.58
CA THR A 115 0.92 -16.83 -16.13
C THR A 115 0.80 -16.65 -14.63
N ILE A 116 1.61 -17.37 -13.83
CA ILE A 116 1.60 -17.23 -12.37
C ILE A 116 1.98 -15.80 -11.97
N ALA A 117 3.08 -15.28 -12.54
CA ALA A 117 3.53 -13.92 -12.26
C ALA A 117 2.47 -12.86 -12.64
N ALA A 118 1.81 -13.04 -13.78
CA ALA A 118 0.73 -12.15 -14.24
C ALA A 118 -0.48 -12.20 -13.30
N ILE A 119 -0.91 -13.39 -12.85
CA ILE A 119 -2.01 -13.54 -11.89
C ILE A 119 -1.66 -12.89 -10.56
N THR A 120 -0.47 -13.13 -10.02
CA THR A 120 -0.03 -12.52 -8.76
C THR A 120 -0.01 -10.99 -8.86
N LEU A 121 0.52 -10.45 -9.96
CA LEU A 121 0.54 -9.01 -10.20
C LEU A 121 -0.88 -8.44 -10.34
N ALA A 122 -1.75 -9.11 -11.11
CA ALA A 122 -3.13 -8.72 -11.29
C ALA A 122 -3.91 -8.73 -9.96
N LEU A 123 -3.68 -9.73 -9.10
CA LEU A 123 -4.31 -9.81 -7.79
C LEU A 123 -3.82 -8.70 -6.86
N GLY A 124 -2.51 -8.42 -6.83
CA GLY A 124 -1.95 -7.36 -6.01
C GLY A 124 -2.44 -5.97 -6.43
N ILE A 125 -2.49 -5.69 -7.73
CA ILE A 125 -3.04 -4.44 -8.25
C ILE A 125 -4.54 -4.37 -8.00
N GLY A 126 -5.29 -5.42 -8.35
CA GLY A 126 -6.74 -5.47 -8.22
C GLY A 126 -7.23 -5.36 -6.78
N ALA A 127 -6.56 -6.02 -5.82
CA ALA A 127 -6.90 -5.92 -4.40
C ALA A 127 -6.70 -4.50 -3.87
N ASN A 128 -5.56 -3.87 -4.20
CA ASN A 128 -5.31 -2.48 -3.80
C ASN A 128 -6.33 -1.53 -4.43
N THR A 129 -6.57 -1.65 -5.74
CA THR A 129 -7.57 -0.84 -6.44
C THR A 129 -8.98 -1.06 -5.88
N ALA A 130 -9.36 -2.28 -5.52
CA ALA A 130 -10.67 -2.58 -4.94
C ALA A 130 -10.85 -1.92 -3.57
N ILE A 131 -9.83 -2.02 -2.70
CA ILE A 131 -9.86 -1.35 -1.39
C ILE A 131 -10.01 0.16 -1.57
N PHE A 132 -9.18 0.78 -2.43
CA PHE A 132 -9.27 2.22 -2.67
C PHE A 132 -10.56 2.63 -3.37
N SER A 133 -11.11 1.81 -4.27
CA SER A 133 -12.39 2.08 -4.93
C SER A 133 -13.56 2.01 -3.96
N VAL A 134 -13.56 1.07 -3.02
CA VAL A 134 -14.60 0.99 -1.98
C VAL A 134 -14.48 2.19 -1.06
N VAL A 135 -13.27 2.52 -0.60
CA VAL A 135 -13.00 3.71 0.21
C VAL A 135 -13.48 4.96 -0.52
N ASP A 136 -13.14 5.12 -1.80
CA ASP A 136 -13.58 6.25 -2.60
C ASP A 136 -15.11 6.30 -2.72
N SER A 137 -15.77 5.19 -3.07
CA SER A 137 -17.24 5.14 -3.22
C SER A 137 -18.01 5.30 -1.90
N VAL A 138 -17.43 4.95 -0.75
CA VAL A 138 -18.12 4.95 0.55
C VAL A 138 -17.77 6.19 1.37
N LEU A 139 -16.54 6.70 1.25
CA LEU A 139 -16.05 7.83 2.04
C LEU A 139 -15.86 9.11 1.22
N LEU A 140 -15.66 9.04 -0.10
CA LEU A 140 -15.29 10.19 -0.93
C LEU A 140 -16.27 10.52 -2.05
N ASP A 141 -17.22 9.63 -2.38
CA ASP A 141 -18.33 9.99 -3.26
C ASP A 141 -19.18 11.03 -2.50
N PRO A 142 -19.13 12.31 -2.89
CA PRO A 142 -19.85 13.34 -2.16
C PRO A 142 -21.33 12.95 -2.19
N LEU A 143 -22.02 13.11 -1.06
CA LEU A 143 -23.45 12.83 -1.02
C LEU A 143 -24.13 13.49 -2.23
N PRO A 144 -25.04 12.81 -2.94
CA PRO A 144 -25.62 13.29 -4.19
C PRO A 144 -26.66 14.41 -3.94
N PHE A 145 -26.28 15.39 -3.14
CA PHE A 145 -27.05 16.56 -2.76
C PHE A 145 -26.32 17.81 -3.26
N PRO A 146 -27.06 18.83 -3.70
CA PRO A 146 -26.49 20.14 -3.95
C PRO A 146 -25.76 20.65 -2.69
N ALA A 147 -24.56 21.23 -2.88
CA ALA A 147 -23.72 21.74 -1.78
C ALA A 147 -23.40 20.72 -0.67
N ALA A 148 -23.19 19.45 -1.03
CA ALA A 148 -22.85 18.37 -0.08
C ALA A 148 -21.65 18.68 0.83
N ASP A 149 -20.71 19.52 0.38
CA ASP A 149 -19.56 19.99 1.15
C ASP A 149 -19.94 20.92 2.33
N ARG A 150 -21.15 21.47 2.33
CA ARG A 150 -21.70 22.34 3.38
C ARG A 150 -22.66 21.61 4.33
N ILE A 151 -22.96 20.33 4.07
CA ILE A 151 -23.84 19.52 4.91
C ILE A 151 -23.01 18.91 6.04
N VAL A 152 -23.42 19.15 7.29
CA VAL A 152 -22.73 18.61 8.48
C VAL A 152 -23.71 17.91 9.41
N GLY A 153 -23.24 16.84 10.05
CA GLY A 153 -23.98 16.14 11.10
C GLY A 153 -23.73 16.76 12.47
N ILE A 154 -24.80 17.02 13.21
CA ILE A 154 -24.73 17.50 14.60
C ILE A 154 -24.91 16.29 15.53
N TRP A 155 -23.89 16.03 16.34
CA TRP A 155 -23.87 14.92 17.29
C TRP A 155 -23.54 15.41 18.70
N HIS A 156 -24.12 14.75 19.70
CA HIS A 156 -23.85 15.02 21.10
C HIS A 156 -22.90 13.97 21.67
N ALA A 157 -22.14 14.32 22.71
CA ALA A 157 -21.35 13.35 23.47
C ALA A 157 -21.96 13.18 24.87
N ALA A 158 -22.07 11.93 25.33
CA ALA A 158 -22.51 11.60 26.69
C ALA A 158 -21.43 10.73 27.38
N PRO A 159 -20.25 11.30 27.70
CA PRO A 159 -19.12 10.56 28.24
C PRO A 159 -19.45 9.88 29.58
N GLY A 160 -20.35 10.46 30.39
CA GLY A 160 -20.83 9.87 31.64
C GLY A 160 -21.65 8.59 31.46
N LEU A 161 -22.16 8.33 30.25
CA LEU A 161 -22.90 7.11 29.89
C LEU A 161 -22.07 6.18 28.98
N GLY A 162 -20.81 6.52 28.72
CA GLY A 162 -19.94 5.75 27.82
C GLY A 162 -20.27 5.90 26.34
N TYR A 163 -21.07 6.90 25.95
CA TYR A 163 -21.40 7.18 24.55
C TYR A 163 -20.57 8.36 24.03
N PRO A 164 -19.56 8.13 23.17
CA PRO A 164 -18.77 9.21 22.58
C PRO A 164 -19.59 10.04 21.59
N GLU A 165 -20.62 9.43 21.01
CA GLU A 165 -21.52 10.03 20.04
C GLU A 165 -22.95 9.56 20.33
N PHE A 166 -23.89 10.49 20.38
CA PHE A 166 -25.28 10.29 20.73
C PHE A 166 -26.16 11.20 19.87
N GLY A 167 -27.27 10.64 19.37
CA GLY A 167 -28.21 11.36 18.52
C GLY A 167 -28.94 12.46 19.27
N THR A 168 -29.44 13.46 18.55
CA THR A 168 -30.29 14.50 19.13
C THR A 168 -31.71 13.98 19.42
N SER A 169 -32.48 14.76 20.18
CA SER A 169 -33.89 14.49 20.49
C SER A 169 -34.76 15.64 19.98
N THR A 170 -36.06 15.39 19.79
CA THR A 170 -36.99 16.43 19.30
C THR A 170 -36.95 17.73 20.13
N PRO A 171 -36.89 17.70 21.47
CA PRO A 171 -36.76 18.93 22.26
C PRO A 171 -35.45 19.68 22.02
N ILE A 172 -34.33 18.96 21.86
CA ILE A 172 -33.03 19.57 21.55
C ILE A 172 -33.03 20.16 20.13
N HIS A 173 -33.68 19.47 19.17
CA HIS A 173 -33.87 20.01 17.82
C HIS A 173 -34.67 21.31 17.82
N ALA A 174 -35.72 21.43 18.64
CA ALA A 174 -36.46 22.68 18.79
C ALA A 174 -35.58 23.82 19.32
N GLN A 175 -34.73 23.54 20.33
CA GLN A 175 -33.75 24.52 20.83
C GLN A 175 -32.76 24.95 19.75
N TYR A 176 -32.28 24.00 18.94
CA TYR A 176 -31.42 24.36 17.80
C TYR A 176 -32.11 25.28 16.82
N LEU A 177 -33.40 25.08 16.53
CA LEU A 177 -34.13 25.98 15.63
C LEU A 177 -34.33 27.38 16.23
N GLU A 178 -34.51 27.49 17.55
CA GLU A 178 -34.68 28.75 18.27
C GLU A 178 -33.37 29.55 18.38
N ASP A 179 -32.25 28.87 18.65
CA ASP A 179 -30.94 29.50 18.93
C ASP A 179 -29.97 29.51 17.73
N ASN A 180 -30.41 29.09 16.54
CA ASN A 180 -29.52 28.95 15.39
C ASN A 180 -29.26 30.28 14.65
N ASP A 181 -28.00 30.71 14.69
CA ASP A 181 -27.47 31.83 13.91
C ASP A 181 -26.41 31.42 12.87
N VAL A 182 -26.02 30.13 12.81
CA VAL A 182 -24.83 29.66 12.08
C VAL A 182 -25.19 28.82 10.85
N PHE A 183 -26.24 28.01 10.95
CA PHE A 183 -26.67 27.10 9.90
C PHE A 183 -27.76 27.73 9.05
N GLU A 184 -27.71 27.51 7.74
CA GLU A 184 -28.74 27.98 6.79
C GLU A 184 -30.09 27.30 7.07
N SER A 185 -30.06 26.01 7.42
CA SER A 185 -31.21 25.23 7.84
C SER A 185 -30.76 24.07 8.74
N ILE A 186 -31.64 23.62 9.62
CA ILE A 186 -31.42 22.46 10.49
C ILE A 186 -32.59 21.51 10.33
N ALA A 187 -32.29 20.22 10.25
CA ALA A 187 -33.28 19.17 10.17
C ALA A 187 -32.84 17.96 10.99
N ILE A 188 -33.82 17.21 11.48
CA ILE A 188 -33.61 15.90 12.10
C ILE A 188 -34.17 14.79 11.22
N CYS A 189 -33.42 13.70 11.10
CA CYS A 189 -33.85 12.49 10.43
C CYS A 189 -33.49 11.25 11.25
N ARG A 190 -34.31 10.20 11.13
CA ARG A 190 -34.03 8.88 11.70
C ARG A 190 -34.53 7.79 10.77
N SER A 191 -33.62 6.95 10.29
CA SER A 191 -33.96 5.76 9.51
C SER A 191 -34.84 4.80 10.32
N ALA A 192 -35.87 4.27 9.68
CA ALA A 192 -36.79 3.31 10.25
C ALA A 192 -37.19 2.27 9.20
N ARG A 193 -37.62 1.10 9.67
CA ARG A 193 -38.18 0.06 8.80
C ARG A 193 -39.69 0.06 8.98
N PHE A 194 -40.41 0.05 7.87
CA PHE A 194 -41.86 0.03 7.84
C PHE A 194 -42.31 -1.24 7.14
N ASN A 195 -43.43 -1.80 7.58
CA ASN A 195 -44.10 -2.87 6.83
C ASN A 195 -45.20 -2.18 6.00
N LEU A 196 -45.02 -2.17 4.69
CA LEU A 196 -46.01 -1.69 3.74
C LEU A 196 -47.00 -2.81 3.46
N THR A 197 -48.27 -2.54 3.74
CA THR A 197 -49.39 -3.46 3.52
C THR A 197 -50.43 -2.76 2.66
N GLY A 198 -51.14 -3.50 1.81
CA GLY A 198 -52.14 -2.96 0.88
C GLY A 198 -52.64 -4.05 -0.05
N ASP A 199 -52.86 -3.72 -1.33
CA ASP A 199 -53.10 -4.73 -2.36
C ASP A 199 -51.78 -5.44 -2.72
N GLY A 200 -51.59 -6.65 -2.19
CA GLY A 200 -50.43 -7.50 -2.45
C GLY A 200 -49.82 -8.10 -1.18
N ASP A 201 -48.69 -8.79 -1.36
CA ASP A 201 -47.95 -9.36 -0.23
C ASP A 201 -47.29 -8.24 0.60
N PRO A 202 -47.29 -8.33 1.95
CA PRO A 202 -46.61 -7.38 2.81
C PRO A 202 -45.12 -7.26 2.47
N GLU A 203 -44.68 -6.03 2.23
CA GLU A 203 -43.28 -5.73 1.94
C GLU A 203 -42.65 -4.94 3.08
N ARG A 204 -41.44 -5.30 3.49
CA ARG A 204 -40.69 -4.49 4.46
C ARG A 204 -39.81 -3.50 3.73
N ILE A 205 -40.16 -2.22 3.85
CA ILE A 205 -39.44 -1.11 3.23
C ILE A 205 -38.56 -0.37 4.24
N THR A 206 -37.48 0.23 3.74
CA THR A 206 -36.67 1.16 4.53
C THR A 206 -37.15 2.58 4.23
N GLY A 207 -37.46 3.34 5.27
CA GLY A 207 -37.81 4.74 5.18
C GLY A 207 -37.13 5.55 6.27
N ALA A 208 -37.58 6.78 6.47
CA ALA A 208 -37.09 7.63 7.55
C ALA A 208 -38.22 8.46 8.13
N PHE A 209 -38.16 8.71 9.44
CA PHE A 209 -38.84 9.85 10.03
C PHE A 209 -37.97 11.08 9.78
N VAL A 210 -38.56 12.14 9.26
CA VAL A 210 -37.87 13.36 8.87
C VAL A 210 -38.69 14.55 9.33
N SER A 211 -38.03 15.61 9.79
CA SER A 211 -38.67 16.91 10.01
C SER A 211 -38.99 17.60 8.69
N ARG A 212 -39.91 18.58 8.71
CA ARG A 212 -40.31 19.36 7.53
C ARG A 212 -39.11 19.98 6.79
N GLY A 213 -38.12 20.47 7.54
CA GLY A 213 -36.91 21.12 7.01
C GLY A 213 -35.91 20.19 6.31
N THR A 214 -36.15 18.88 6.29
CA THR A 214 -35.16 17.90 5.77
C THR A 214 -34.94 18.03 4.27
N LEU A 215 -36.00 18.14 3.47
CA LEU A 215 -35.87 18.27 2.01
C LEU A 215 -35.26 19.62 1.60
N GLU A 216 -35.56 20.67 2.35
CA GLU A 216 -34.96 21.99 2.20
C GLU A 216 -33.46 21.96 2.52
N THR A 217 -33.07 21.34 3.64
CA THR A 217 -31.67 21.18 4.06
C THR A 217 -30.84 20.37 3.06
N LEU A 218 -31.44 19.33 2.46
CA LEU A 218 -30.81 18.53 1.42
C LEU A 218 -30.90 19.16 0.02
N GLN A 219 -31.61 20.30 -0.11
CA GLN A 219 -31.85 21.00 -1.38
C GLN A 219 -32.46 20.09 -2.47
N VAL A 220 -33.37 19.21 -2.07
CA VAL A 220 -34.06 18.27 -2.97
C VAL A 220 -35.57 18.55 -3.01
N SER A 221 -36.21 18.18 -4.12
CA SER A 221 -37.66 18.27 -4.29
C SER A 221 -38.27 16.88 -4.45
N PRO A 222 -39.47 16.62 -3.90
CA PRO A 222 -40.20 15.39 -4.16
C PRO A 222 -40.43 15.21 -5.66
N ILE A 223 -40.17 14.00 -6.18
CA ILE A 223 -40.46 13.66 -7.59
C ILE A 223 -41.98 13.57 -7.81
N LEU A 224 -42.72 13.21 -6.76
CA LEU A 224 -44.17 13.05 -6.79
C LEU A 224 -44.77 13.68 -5.52
N GLY A 225 -45.89 14.38 -5.69
CA GLY A 225 -46.61 15.01 -4.58
C GLY A 225 -46.12 16.42 -4.26
N ARG A 226 -46.43 16.89 -3.04
CA ARG A 226 -46.01 18.19 -2.51
C ARG A 226 -45.04 18.00 -1.35
N ASN A 227 -44.30 19.06 -1.03
CA ASN A 227 -43.48 19.09 0.16
C ASN A 227 -44.36 19.15 1.44
N PHE A 228 -43.73 18.88 2.59
CA PHE A 228 -44.32 18.94 3.92
C PHE A 228 -44.88 20.34 4.22
N VAL A 229 -46.07 20.41 4.84
CA VAL A 229 -46.63 21.67 5.37
C VAL A 229 -46.40 21.80 6.86
N THR A 230 -46.54 23.01 7.40
CA THR A 230 -46.26 23.33 8.82
C THR A 230 -47.11 22.50 9.77
N GLU A 231 -48.36 22.20 9.40
CA GLU A 231 -49.29 21.44 10.23
C GLU A 231 -48.91 19.96 10.35
N GLU A 232 -48.07 19.43 9.45
CA GLU A 232 -47.66 18.02 9.40
C GLU A 232 -46.44 17.73 10.29
N ASP A 233 -45.82 18.76 10.88
CA ASP A 233 -44.65 18.66 11.78
C ASP A 233 -45.04 18.91 13.25
N LEU A 234 -46.35 19.02 13.54
CA LEU A 234 -46.91 19.18 14.89
C LEU A 234 -47.18 17.80 15.54
N PRO A 235 -46.94 17.65 16.86
CA PRO A 235 -47.13 16.38 17.58
C PRO A 235 -48.58 15.94 17.72
#